data_AF-A0A5J5FE75-F1
#
_entry.id   AF-A0A5J5FE75-F1
#
_cell.length_a   1.000
_cell.length_b   1.000
_cell.length_c   1.000
_cell.angle_alpha   90.00
_cell.angle_beta   90.00
_cell.angle_gamma   90.00
#
_symmetry.space_group_name_H-M   'P 1'
#
loop_
_entity.id
_entity.type
_entity.pdbx_description
1 polymer ?
#
loop_
_entity_poly.entity_id
_entity_poly.type
_entity_poly.pdbx_seq_one_letter_code
_entity_poly.pdbx_strand_id
1 'polypeptide(L)'
;MEGRNDLKSLRRLRFNGEILILNRGTSLIEFSDTIARKYRRIILLTDLDTKGCDLERRMNQYLTGIGVDIDVYLWNFLRKNVPIKTIEELPSEYERQYEKGLQA
;
A
#
# COMPACT_ATOMS: atom_id res chain seq x y z
N MET A 1 -0.80 4.81 0.25
CA MET A 1 -0.24 4.97 -1.11
C MET A 1 0.55 6.25 -1.19
N GLU A 2 1.56 6.29 -2.04
CA GLU A 2 2.49 7.43 -2.15
C GLU A 2 2.15 8.33 -3.36
N GLY A 3 1.43 7.81 -4.35
CA GLY A 3 1.11 8.52 -5.59
C GLY A 3 -0.29 8.26 -6.18
N ARG A 4 -0.66 9.11 -7.15
CA ARG A 4 -1.90 8.96 -7.93
C ARG A 4 -1.87 7.79 -8.90
N ASN A 5 -0.69 7.34 -9.31
CA ASN A 5 -0.55 6.19 -10.19
C ASN A 5 -0.80 4.88 -9.42
N ASP A 6 -0.37 4.76 -8.17
CA ASP A 6 -0.73 3.64 -7.28
C ASP A 6 -2.25 3.45 -7.22
N LEU A 7 -2.97 4.57 -7.04
CA LEU A 7 -4.43 4.56 -7.04
C LEU A 7 -4.99 3.99 -8.34
N LYS A 8 -4.49 4.44 -9.49
CA LYS A 8 -4.93 3.93 -10.80
C LYS A 8 -4.64 2.43 -10.95
N SER A 9 -3.46 1.98 -10.54
CA SER A 9 -3.05 0.58 -10.61
C SER A 9 -3.95 -0.32 -9.75
N LEU A 10 -4.24 0.10 -8.51
CA LEU A 10 -5.14 -0.64 -7.63
C LEU A 10 -6.60 -0.65 -8.12
N ARG A 11 -7.08 0.46 -8.69
CA ARG A 11 -8.41 0.50 -9.31
C ARG A 11 -8.51 -0.40 -10.53
N ARG A 12 -7.45 -0.52 -11.33
CA ARG A 12 -7.36 -1.46 -12.46
C ARG A 12 -7.49 -2.92 -11.99
N LEU A 13 -6.96 -3.22 -10.81
CA LEU A 13 -7.09 -4.50 -10.11
C LEU A 13 -8.37 -4.64 -9.27
N ARG A 14 -9.36 -3.75 -9.44
CA ARG A 14 -10.68 -3.80 -8.76
C ARG A 14 -10.62 -3.67 -7.24
N PHE A 15 -9.57 -3.10 -6.67
CA PHE A 15 -9.61 -2.64 -5.28
C PHE A 15 -10.62 -1.50 -5.20
N ASN A 16 -11.78 -1.73 -4.57
CA ASN A 16 -12.91 -0.79 -4.54
C ASN A 16 -13.03 -0.02 -3.21
N GLY A 17 -12.21 -0.35 -2.21
CA GLY A 17 -12.18 0.37 -0.92
C GLY A 17 -11.75 1.84 -1.05
N GLU A 18 -11.84 2.57 0.06
CA GLU A 18 -11.27 3.91 0.14
C GLU A 18 -9.73 3.81 0.13
N ILE A 19 -9.09 4.51 -0.80
CA ILE A 19 -7.64 4.48 -0.99
C ILE A 19 -7.10 5.85 -0.60
N LEU A 20 -6.24 5.87 0.41
CA LEU A 20 -5.63 7.08 0.95
C LEU A 20 -4.24 7.29 0.35
N ILE A 21 -3.99 8.50 -0.14
CA ILE A 21 -2.71 8.93 -0.69
C ILE A 21 -2.04 9.87 0.30
N LEU A 22 -0.79 9.58 0.65
CA LEU A 22 0.05 10.50 1.42
C LEU A 22 0.42 11.68 0.52
N ASN A 23 -0.17 12.84 0.77
CA ASN A 23 0.08 14.05 -0.03
C ASN A 23 1.43 14.66 0.33
N ARG A 24 2.19 15.12 -0.68
CA ARG A 24 3.53 15.73 -0.53
C ARG A 24 3.57 17.07 0.24
N GLY A 25 2.45 17.53 0.81
CA GLY A 25 2.36 18.77 1.58
C GLY A 25 1.90 18.58 3.03
N THR A 26 1.63 17.34 3.46
CA THR A 26 1.17 17.03 4.81
C THR A 26 2.26 16.26 5.52
N SER A 27 2.56 16.63 6.76
CA SER A 27 3.50 15.84 7.56
C SER A 27 2.94 14.44 7.84
N LEU A 28 3.83 13.47 8.06
CA LEU A 28 3.41 12.10 8.39
C LEU A 28 2.51 12.05 9.62
N ILE A 29 2.78 12.94 10.59
CA ILE A 29 2.04 13.10 11.85
C ILE A 29 0.62 13.59 11.56
N GLU A 30 0.47 14.73 10.88
CA GLU A 30 -0.86 15.30 10.57
C GLU A 30 -1.71 14.34 9.73
N PHE A 31 -1.08 13.65 8.77
CA PHE A 31 -1.75 12.65 7.96
C PHE A 31 -2.26 11.49 8.82
N SER A 32 -1.42 10.98 9.71
CA SER A 32 -1.75 9.87 10.59
C SER A 32 -2.82 10.23 11.62
N ASP A 33 -2.78 11.44 12.18
CA ASP A 33 -3.81 11.94 13.09
C ASP A 33 -5.17 12.07 12.39
N THR A 34 -5.17 12.58 11.15
CA THR A 34 -6.38 12.67 10.32
C THR A 34 -6.97 11.28 10.07
N ILE A 35 -6.10 10.32 9.78
CA ILE A 35 -6.47 8.93 9.57
C ILE A 35 -7.08 8.30 10.83
N ALA A 36 -6.43 8.45 11.98
CA ALA A 36 -6.87 7.81 13.22
C ALA A 36 -8.24 8.31 13.71
N ARG A 37 -8.60 9.54 13.35
CA ARG A 37 -9.93 10.11 13.64
C ARG A 37 -11.06 9.47 12.82
N LYS A 38 -10.75 8.93 11.64
CA LYS A 38 -11.75 8.43 10.67
C LYS A 38 -11.77 6.92 10.55
N TYR A 39 -10.64 6.24 10.76
CA TYR A 39 -10.52 4.80 10.53
C TYR A 39 -9.95 4.09 11.74
N ARG A 40 -10.60 2.99 12.12
CA ARG A 40 -10.12 2.09 13.17
C ARG A 40 -9.17 1.02 12.63
N ARG A 41 -9.31 0.63 11.36
CA ARG A 41 -8.49 -0.39 10.70
C ARG A 41 -8.08 0.05 9.30
N ILE A 42 -6.82 -0.22 8.93
CA ILE A 42 -6.23 0.22 7.66
C ILE A 42 -5.30 -0.86 7.12
N ILE A 43 -5.35 -1.08 5.81
CA ILE A 43 -4.32 -1.83 5.09
C ILE A 43 -3.22 -0.85 4.68
N LEU A 44 -2.00 -1.06 5.18
CA LEU A 44 -0.85 -0.23 4.84
C LEU A 44 -0.13 -0.82 3.64
N LEU A 45 -0.06 -0.04 2.55
CA LEU A 45 0.66 -0.38 1.33
C LEU A 45 1.51 0.82 0.89
N THR A 46 2.81 0.63 0.98
CA THR A 46 3.86 1.49 0.42
C THR A 46 4.55 0.75 -0.72
N ASP A 47 5.43 1.44 -1.45
CA ASP A 47 6.30 0.76 -2.41
C ASP A 47 7.20 -0.28 -1.73
N LEU A 48 7.62 -1.29 -2.49
CA LEU A 48 8.42 -2.42 -1.99
C LEU A 48 9.93 -2.16 -2.07
N ASP A 49 10.32 -0.93 -2.42
CA ASP A 49 11.70 -0.45 -2.39
C ASP A 49 12.18 -0.09 -0.97
N THR A 50 13.44 0.30 -0.84
CA THR A 50 14.04 0.64 0.46
C THR A 50 13.33 1.81 1.14
N LYS A 51 12.90 2.82 0.38
CA LYS A 51 12.24 4.01 0.94
C LYS A 51 10.83 3.66 1.42
N GLY A 52 10.09 2.87 0.65
CA GLY A 52 8.77 2.39 1.01
C GLY A 52 8.79 1.46 2.23
N CYS A 53 9.85 0.67 2.41
CA CYS A 53 10.06 -0.11 3.65
C CYS A 53 10.27 0.78 4.88
N ASP A 54 11.09 1.82 4.75
CA ASP A 54 11.32 2.77 5.83
C ASP A 54 10.03 3.54 6.18
N LEU A 55 9.24 3.90 5.17
CA LEU A 55 7.94 4.56 5.34
C LEU A 55 6.93 3.64 6.02
N GLU A 56 6.82 2.38 5.58
CA GLU A 56 5.94 1.37 6.20
C GLU A 56 6.24 1.28 7.70
N ARG A 57 7.50 1.07 8.07
CA ARG A 57 7.90 0.92 9.47
C ARG A 57 7.52 2.14 10.32
N ARG A 58 7.77 3.35 9.81
CA ARG A 58 7.45 4.60 10.53
C ARG A 58 5.95 4.80 10.68
N MET A 59 5.20 4.59 9.60
CA MET A 59 3.73 4.70 9.60
C MET A 59 3.08 3.69 10.54
N ASN A 60 3.52 2.43 10.46
CA ASN A 60 3.01 1.36 11.29
C ASN A 60 3.25 1.66 12.79
N GLN A 61 4.48 2.03 13.16
CA GLN A 61 4.81 2.40 14.54
C GLN A 61 3.97 3.58 15.05
N TYR A 62 3.80 4.63 14.24
CA TYR A 62 3.06 5.81 14.66
C TYR A 62 1.56 5.52 14.78
N LEU A 63 0.95 4.92 13.74
CA LEU A 63 -0.49 4.66 13.69
C LEU A 63 -0.95 3.66 14.76
N THR A 64 -0.16 2.60 15.00
CA THR A 64 -0.44 1.66 16.11
C THR A 64 -0.28 2.34 17.47
N GLY A 65 0.71 3.21 17.63
CA GLY A 65 0.92 4.00 18.84
C GLY A 65 -0.26 4.91 19.21
N ILE A 66 -1.04 5.35 18.22
CA ILE A 66 -2.26 6.16 18.44
C ILE A 66 -3.56 5.35 18.34
N GLY A 67 -3.48 4.01 18.37
CA GLY A 67 -4.62 3.11 18.52
C GLY A 67 -5.31 2.66 17.22
N VAL A 68 -4.67 2.84 16.06
CA VAL A 68 -5.17 2.31 14.78
C VAL A 68 -4.69 0.87 14.57
N ASP A 69 -5.61 0.00 14.16
CA ASP A 69 -5.32 -1.38 13.77
C ASP A 69 -4.72 -1.42 12.35
N ILE A 70 -3.43 -1.73 12.23
CA ILE A 70 -2.71 -1.74 10.96
C ILE A 70 -2.53 -3.17 10.44
N ASP A 71 -3.06 -3.43 9.25
CA ASP A 71 -2.90 -4.68 8.53
C ASP A 71 -1.80 -4.54 7.45
N VAL A 72 -0.73 -5.31 7.62
CA VAL A 72 0.41 -5.40 6.70
C VAL A 72 0.50 -6.74 5.98
N TYR A 73 -0.54 -7.58 6.06
CA TYR A 73 -0.55 -8.91 5.48
C TYR A 73 -0.32 -8.85 3.96
N LEU A 74 -1.10 -8.03 3.26
CA LEU A 74 -0.99 -7.89 1.81
C LEU A 74 0.38 -7.35 1.39
N TRP A 75 0.91 -6.35 2.11
CA TRP A 75 2.24 -5.80 1.84
C TRP A 75 3.33 -6.88 1.98
N ASN A 76 3.29 -7.66 3.06
CA ASN A 76 4.22 -8.77 3.29
C ASN A 76 4.09 -9.87 2.23
N PHE A 77 2.86 -10.18 1.82
CA PHE A 77 2.60 -11.16 0.77
C PHE A 77 3.22 -10.70 -0.57
N LEU A 78 2.97 -9.47 -0.99
CA LEU A 78 3.52 -8.92 -2.23
C LEU A 78 5.04 -8.92 -2.20
N ARG A 79 5.63 -8.43 -1.10
CA ARG A 79 7.09 -8.38 -0.93
C ARG A 79 7.79 -9.73 -1.07
N LYS A 80 7.17 -10.80 -0.58
CA LYS A 80 7.76 -12.14 -0.56
C LYS A 80 7.53 -12.92 -1.86
N ASN A 81 6.39 -12.70 -2.52
CA ASN A 81 5.90 -13.60 -3.56
C ASN A 81 5.81 -12.95 -4.95
N VAL A 82 5.90 -11.62 -5.04
CA VAL A 82 5.63 -10.89 -6.27
C VAL A 82 6.87 -10.07 -6.65
N PRO A 83 7.46 -10.27 -7.84
CA PRO A 83 8.71 -9.65 -8.25
C PRO A 83 8.49 -8.21 -8.77
N ILE A 84 7.99 -7.34 -7.90
CA ILE A 84 7.74 -5.91 -8.20
C ILE A 84 8.46 -5.02 -7.18
N LYS A 85 8.81 -3.80 -7.59
CA LYS A 85 9.39 -2.79 -6.69
C LYS A 85 8.37 -1.75 -6.25
N THR A 86 7.38 -1.48 -7.07
CA THR A 86 6.36 -0.45 -6.83
C THR A 86 4.95 -1.03 -6.95
N ILE A 87 3.98 -0.38 -6.31
CA ILE A 87 2.56 -0.77 -6.46
C ILE A 87 2.07 -0.52 -7.88
N GLU A 88 2.67 0.45 -8.59
CA GLU A 88 2.36 0.74 -9.99
C GLU A 88 2.57 -0.45 -10.93
N GLU A 89 3.56 -1.30 -10.64
CA GLU A 89 3.92 -2.50 -11.41
C GLU A 89 2.97 -3.69 -11.21
N LEU A 90 2.18 -3.69 -10.12
CA LEU A 90 1.35 -4.83 -9.73
C LEU A 90 0.36 -5.30 -10.81
N PRO A 91 -0.33 -4.41 -11.57
CA PRO A 91 -1.26 -4.85 -12.62
C PRO A 91 -0.57 -5.61 -13.75
N SER A 92 0.57 -5.11 -14.21
CA SER A 92 1.35 -5.74 -15.28
C SER A 92 1.90 -7.09 -14.83
N GLU A 93 2.34 -7.18 -13.57
CA GLU A 93 2.79 -8.44 -12.98
C GLU A 93 1.67 -9.47 -12.87
N TYR A 94 0.49 -9.04 -12.44
CA TYR A 94 -0.70 -9.89 -12.35
C TYR A 94 -1.09 -10.45 -13.72
N GLU A 95 -1.15 -9.59 -14.75
CA GLU A 95 -1.45 -10.00 -16.14
C GLU A 95 -0.44 -11.04 -16.64
N ARG A 96 0.86 -10.80 -16.40
CA ARG A 96 1.92 -11.74 -16.79
C ARG A 96 1.80 -13.11 -16.11
N GLN A 97 1.48 -13.15 -14.83
CA GLN A 97 1.30 -14.42 -14.12
C GLN A 97 0.04 -15.16 -14.54
N TYR A 98 -1.04 -14.43 -14.79
CA TYR A 98 -2.29 -14.99 -15.30
C TYR A 98 -2.09 -15.67 -16.66
N GLU A 99 -1.39 -15.01 -17.59
CA GLU A 99 -1.05 -15.57 -18.90
C GLU A 99 -0.19 -16.84 -18.80
N LYS A 100 0.82 -16.83 -17.92
CA LYS A 100 1.64 -18.02 -17.67
C LYS A 100 0.83 -19.20 -17.12
N GLY A 101 -0.13 -18.93 -16.24
CA GLY A 101 -1.01 -19.96 -15.66
C GLY A 101 -2.00 -20.56 -16.68
N LEU A 102 -2.41 -19.79 -17.69
CA LEU A 102 -3.24 -20.31 -18.80
C LEU A 102 -2.48 -21.19 -19.79
N GLN A 103 -1.14 -21.09 -19.80
CA GLN A 103 -0.25 -21.83 -20.70
C GLN A 103 0.38 -23.07 -20.04
N ALA A 104 0.11 -23.32 -18.75
CA ALA A 104 0.63 -24.44 -17.96
C ALA A 104 -0.43 -25.54 -17.78
#